data_AF-A0A2S5BC41-F1
#
_entry.id   AF-A0A2S5BC41-F1
#
_cell.length_a   1.000
_cell.length_b   1.000
_cell.length_c   1.000
_cell.angle_alpha   90.00
_cell.angle_beta   90.00
_cell.angle_gamma   90.00
#
_symmetry.space_group_name_H-M   'P 1'
#
loop_
_entity.id
_entity.type
_entity.pdbx_description
1 polymer ?
#
loop_
_entity_poly.entity_id
_entity_poly.type
_entity_poly.pdbx_seq_one_letter_code
_entity_poly.pdbx_strand_id
1 'polypeptide(L)'
;MIFAVRSTAKQALTAATRRRFTASGSQLATAAAVNANSSTSTPSPAATRDAVASTSAIPYDPSTLPSPSRQQQLVDLRNSIFGTDDVSPHAQLERARDGSKVLKQRLQGPALLRWYGERYTSWKAWNQKFPGLDLVDLQEQQRLADLDARRKRGKVTPKKGQGRRATMKKK
;
A
#
# COMPACT_ATOMS: atom_id res chain seq x y z
N MET A 1 25.90 -39.06 41.94
CA MET A 1 25.66 -39.43 40.52
C MET A 1 24.91 -38.27 39.89
N ILE A 2 25.56 -37.27 39.28
CA ILE A 2 26.35 -37.28 38.01
C ILE A 2 25.42 -37.82 36.90
N PHE A 3 24.85 -37.00 36.01
CA PHE A 3 25.55 -36.24 34.97
C PHE A 3 24.83 -34.92 34.60
N ALA A 4 25.65 -33.86 34.47
CA ALA A 4 25.39 -32.70 33.64
C ALA A 4 25.88 -32.99 32.21
N VAL A 5 25.19 -32.50 31.18
CA VAL A 5 25.78 -32.28 29.86
C VAL A 5 25.42 -30.87 29.40
N ARG A 6 26.44 -30.01 29.43
CA ARG A 6 26.54 -28.77 28.65
C ARG A 6 26.92 -29.12 27.22
N SER A 7 26.38 -28.39 26.23
CA SER A 7 26.96 -28.29 24.87
C SER A 7 26.29 -27.08 24.16
N THR A 8 26.86 -25.87 24.28
CA THR A 8 27.80 -25.18 23.37
C THR A 8 27.22 -24.70 22.03
N ALA A 9 26.91 -23.39 22.04
CA ALA A 9 27.03 -22.36 21.00
C ALA A 9 27.49 -22.71 19.57
N LYS A 10 26.78 -22.13 18.59
CA LYS A 10 27.32 -21.40 17.41
C LYS A 10 26.33 -20.28 17.07
N GLN A 11 26.59 -19.02 17.44
CA GLN A 11 27.28 -17.98 16.65
C GLN A 11 26.70 -17.71 15.24
N ALA A 12 26.08 -16.52 15.15
CA ALA A 12 26.16 -15.52 14.09
C ALA A 12 25.95 -15.92 12.62
N LEU A 13 24.97 -15.28 11.96
CA LEU A 13 25.34 -14.30 10.93
C LEU A 13 24.28 -13.21 10.76
N THR A 14 24.76 -11.99 10.96
CA THR A 14 24.11 -10.70 10.74
C THR A 14 24.35 -10.30 9.29
N ALA A 15 23.30 -10.08 8.50
CA ALA A 15 23.43 -9.35 7.23
C ALA A 15 22.12 -8.61 6.92
N ALA A 16 21.98 -7.43 7.53
CA ALA A 16 20.95 -6.46 7.22
C ALA A 16 21.33 -5.73 5.91
N THR A 17 20.73 -6.14 4.80
CA THR A 17 20.83 -5.41 3.53
C THR A 17 19.93 -4.18 3.59
N ARG A 18 20.46 -3.08 4.13
CA ARG A 18 19.87 -1.74 4.04
C ARG A 18 20.01 -1.25 2.60
N ARG A 19 18.97 -1.37 1.77
CA ARG A 19 18.88 -0.58 0.53
C ARG A 19 18.52 0.85 0.91
N ARG A 20 19.47 1.76 0.66
CA ARG A 20 19.32 3.21 0.85
C ARG A 20 18.26 3.72 -0.11
N PHE A 21 17.21 4.30 0.45
CA PHE A 21 16.23 5.09 -0.28
C PHE A 21 16.77 6.52 -0.33
N THR A 22 17.20 7.00 -1.50
CA THR A 22 17.53 8.41 -1.69
C THR A 22 16.26 9.16 -2.03
N ALA A 23 15.76 9.93 -1.06
CA ALA A 23 14.72 10.92 -1.28
C ALA A 23 15.37 12.22 -1.80
N SER A 24 15.01 12.64 -3.02
CA SER A 24 15.01 14.05 -3.41
C SER A 24 13.55 14.51 -3.27
N GLY A 25 13.23 15.33 -2.27
CA GLY A 25 13.47 16.77 -2.32
C GLY A 25 12.39 17.40 -3.20
N SER A 26 11.13 17.46 -2.75
CA SER A 26 10.51 18.68 -2.21
C SER A 26 11.02 19.95 -2.88
N GLN A 27 10.18 20.64 -3.66
CA GLN A 27 9.81 22.05 -3.41
C GLN A 27 8.45 22.34 -4.04
N LEU A 28 7.52 22.74 -3.17
CA LEU A 28 6.26 23.40 -3.49
C LEU A 28 6.47 24.91 -3.42
N ALA A 29 5.93 25.60 -4.43
CA ALA A 29 5.30 26.93 -4.41
C ALA A 29 6.10 28.17 -3.95
N THR A 30 6.15 29.16 -4.86
CA THR A 30 5.82 30.56 -4.49
C THR A 30 5.32 31.32 -5.72
N ALA A 31 4.45 32.29 -5.43
CA ALA A 31 3.45 32.88 -6.30
C ALA A 31 3.85 34.24 -6.92
N ALA A 32 2.92 34.75 -7.73
CA ALA A 32 2.59 36.16 -7.97
C ALA A 32 3.37 36.95 -9.05
N ALA A 33 2.60 37.27 -10.09
CA ALA A 33 2.45 38.58 -10.75
C ALA A 33 3.68 39.22 -11.43
N VAL A 34 3.56 39.52 -12.73
CA VAL A 34 3.01 40.78 -13.26
C VAL A 34 3.01 40.66 -14.79
N ASN A 35 1.86 40.96 -15.36
CA ASN A 35 1.65 41.11 -16.79
C ASN A 35 2.25 42.47 -17.23
N ALA A 36 3.21 42.44 -18.16
CA ALA A 36 3.66 43.61 -18.90
C ALA A 36 3.84 43.23 -20.37
N ASN A 37 2.73 43.30 -21.11
CA ASN A 37 2.75 43.45 -22.55
C ASN A 37 3.58 44.69 -22.93
N SER A 38 4.65 44.50 -23.69
CA SER A 38 5.13 45.53 -24.62
C SER A 38 5.61 44.86 -25.91
N SER A 39 4.79 45.05 -26.93
CA SER A 39 5.04 44.72 -28.32
C SER A 39 6.25 45.48 -28.86
N THR A 40 7.24 44.76 -29.37
CA THR A 40 8.16 45.31 -30.38
C THR A 40 8.21 44.34 -31.55
N SER A 41 7.57 44.75 -32.62
CA SER A 41 7.58 44.13 -33.94
C SER A 41 8.84 44.53 -34.70
N THR A 42 9.64 43.55 -35.13
CA THR A 42 10.41 43.65 -36.38
C THR A 42 10.56 42.24 -36.98
N PRO A 43 10.24 42.08 -38.28
CA PRO A 43 10.21 40.78 -38.95
C PRO A 43 11.60 40.38 -39.46
N SER A 44 11.95 39.10 -39.35
CA SER A 44 13.16 38.52 -39.95
C SER A 44 12.84 37.11 -40.48
N PRO A 45 13.45 36.69 -41.59
CA PRO A 45 12.76 36.06 -42.71
C PRO A 45 12.64 34.54 -42.56
N ALA A 46 11.51 34.03 -43.08
CA ALA A 46 11.35 32.71 -43.68
C ALA A 46 12.19 31.55 -43.08
N ALA A 47 11.95 31.23 -41.81
CA ALA A 47 12.03 29.83 -41.41
C ALA A 47 10.69 29.22 -41.78
N THR A 48 10.65 28.47 -42.89
CA THR A 48 9.59 27.52 -43.22
C THR A 48 9.53 26.52 -42.06
N ARG A 49 8.79 26.89 -41.01
CA ARG A 49 8.37 25.97 -39.97
C ARG A 49 7.30 25.14 -40.65
N ASP A 50 7.71 24.00 -41.19
CA ASP A 50 6.77 22.96 -41.59
C ASP A 50 5.85 22.72 -40.40
N ALA A 51 4.63 23.22 -40.54
CA ALA A 51 3.56 22.99 -39.60
C ALA A 51 3.34 21.48 -39.60
N VAL A 52 3.87 20.79 -38.59
CA VAL A 52 3.49 19.42 -38.29
C VAL A 52 2.01 19.46 -37.96
N ALA A 53 1.20 19.19 -38.98
CA ALA A 53 -0.24 19.18 -38.90
C ALA A 53 -0.67 18.30 -37.72
N SER A 54 -1.50 18.86 -36.86
CA SER A 54 -2.22 18.14 -35.81
C SER A 54 -2.76 16.83 -36.40
N THR A 55 -2.33 15.71 -35.83
CA THR A 55 -2.52 14.34 -36.32
C THR A 55 -3.97 13.84 -36.17
N SER A 56 -4.96 14.70 -36.40
CA SER A 56 -6.37 14.39 -36.23
C SER A 56 -7.14 14.23 -37.53
N ALA A 57 -6.47 14.29 -38.70
CA ALA A 57 -7.16 14.22 -39.99
C ALA A 57 -6.32 13.64 -41.14
N ILE A 58 -5.44 12.66 -40.88
CA ILE A 58 -4.85 11.90 -42.01
C ILE A 58 -5.91 10.88 -42.46
N PRO A 59 -6.41 10.93 -43.71
CA PRO A 59 -7.30 9.90 -44.23
C PRO A 59 -6.58 8.55 -44.15
N TYR A 60 -7.23 7.54 -43.58
CA TYR A 60 -6.69 6.18 -43.50
C TYR A 60 -6.60 5.60 -44.91
N ASP A 61 -5.44 5.74 -45.53
CA ASP A 61 -5.10 5.10 -46.79
C ASP A 61 -4.36 3.79 -46.47
N PRO A 62 -4.99 2.62 -46.64
CA PRO A 62 -4.39 1.34 -46.28
C PRO A 62 -3.14 1.01 -47.13
N SER A 63 -2.94 1.69 -48.26
CA SER A 63 -1.75 1.52 -49.10
C SER A 63 -0.48 2.14 -48.50
N THR A 64 -0.63 3.06 -47.54
CA THR A 64 0.48 3.75 -46.86
C THR A 64 0.94 3.07 -45.57
N LEU A 65 0.28 1.97 -45.17
CA LEU A 65 0.61 1.27 -43.95
C LEU A 65 1.95 0.52 -44.09
N PRO A 66 2.86 0.65 -43.12
CA PRO A 66 4.10 -0.12 -43.12
C PRO A 66 3.79 -1.61 -43.01
N SER A 67 4.66 -2.45 -43.60
CA SER A 67 4.52 -3.91 -43.57
C SER A 67 4.30 -4.43 -42.14
N PRO A 68 3.56 -5.54 -41.94
CA PRO A 68 3.34 -6.09 -40.62
C PRO A 68 4.63 -6.29 -39.83
N SER A 69 5.68 -6.82 -40.48
CA SER A 69 7.03 -6.98 -39.90
C SER A 69 7.65 -5.69 -39.37
N ARG A 70 7.48 -4.58 -40.09
CA ARG A 70 7.99 -3.27 -39.69
C ARG A 70 7.26 -2.74 -38.45
N GLN A 71 5.97 -3.02 -38.31
CA GLN A 71 5.19 -2.67 -37.12
C GLN A 71 5.68 -3.47 -35.90
N GLN A 72 6.05 -4.74 -36.08
CA GLN A 72 6.61 -5.57 -34.99
C GLN A 72 7.93 -4.97 -34.47
N GLN A 73 8.84 -4.58 -35.37
CA GLN A 73 10.11 -3.94 -35.00
C GLN A 73 9.90 -2.67 -34.17
N LEU A 74 8.90 -1.86 -34.50
CA LEU A 74 8.56 -0.67 -33.73
C LEU A 74 8.03 -1.01 -32.34
N VAL A 75 7.22 -2.07 -32.21
CA VAL A 75 6.74 -2.57 -30.92
C VAL A 75 7.89 -3.11 -30.08
N ASP A 76 8.81 -3.88 -30.67
CA ASP A 76 9.99 -4.41 -29.99
C ASP A 76 10.93 -3.28 -29.52
N LEU A 77 11.16 -2.27 -30.35
CA LEU A 77 11.93 -1.09 -29.96
C LEU A 77 11.26 -0.30 -28.84
N ARG A 78 9.93 -0.11 -28.92
CA ARG A 78 9.15 0.53 -27.86
C ARG A 78 9.32 -0.24 -26.54
N ASN A 79 9.18 -1.55 -26.59
CA ASN A 79 9.34 -2.43 -25.43
C ASN A 79 10.74 -2.34 -24.84
N SER A 80 11.77 -2.31 -25.68
CA SER A 80 13.15 -2.11 -25.26
C SER A 80 13.38 -0.74 -24.61
N ILE A 81 12.80 0.32 -25.16
CA ILE A 81 12.93 1.69 -24.63
C ILE A 81 12.25 1.84 -23.27
N PHE A 82 11.03 1.30 -23.13
CA PHE A 82 10.21 1.48 -21.93
C PHE A 82 10.31 0.34 -20.92
N GLY A 83 11.08 -0.71 -21.23
CA GLY A 83 11.17 -1.92 -20.42
C GLY A 83 9.81 -2.60 -20.23
N THR A 84 8.95 -2.57 -21.26
CA THR A 84 7.61 -3.16 -21.22
C THR A 84 7.62 -4.51 -21.91
N ASP A 85 7.19 -5.56 -21.20
CA ASP A 85 7.05 -6.90 -21.77
C ASP A 85 5.67 -7.05 -22.47
N ASP A 86 5.40 -6.21 -23.47
CA ASP A 86 4.22 -6.39 -24.32
C ASP A 86 4.58 -7.40 -25.43
N VAL A 87 4.31 -8.69 -25.19
CA VAL A 87 4.51 -9.85 -26.08
C VAL A 87 4.75 -9.48 -27.58
N SER A 88 5.97 -9.75 -28.08
CA SER A 88 6.28 -9.65 -29.52
C SER A 88 5.38 -10.57 -30.36
N PRO A 89 4.83 -10.10 -31.48
CA PRO A 89 3.87 -10.84 -32.32
C PRO A 89 4.45 -12.00 -33.15
N HIS A 90 5.58 -12.59 -32.74
CA HIS A 90 6.07 -13.89 -33.24
C HIS A 90 6.09 -14.97 -32.15
N ALA A 91 5.65 -14.65 -30.93
CA ALA A 91 5.23 -15.62 -29.91
C ALA A 91 3.85 -16.22 -30.27
N GLN A 92 3.70 -16.63 -31.53
CA GLN A 92 2.54 -17.33 -32.09
C GLN A 92 2.43 -18.77 -31.57
N LEU A 93 3.00 -19.08 -30.40
CA LEU A 93 2.90 -20.36 -29.71
C LEU A 93 2.29 -20.08 -28.34
N GLU A 94 0.99 -19.81 -28.41
CA GLU A 94 0.03 -19.60 -27.33
C GLU A 94 0.22 -18.33 -26.49
N ARG A 95 -0.89 -17.61 -26.30
CA ARG A 95 -1.04 -16.49 -25.38
C ARG A 95 -0.81 -16.97 -23.95
N ALA A 96 0.46 -17.13 -23.58
CA ALA A 96 0.90 -17.77 -22.37
C ALA A 96 0.44 -16.98 -21.13
N ARG A 97 0.01 -17.71 -20.10
CA ARG A 97 -0.40 -17.12 -18.82
C ARG A 97 0.83 -16.80 -17.96
N ASP A 98 1.51 -15.73 -18.31
CA ASP A 98 2.72 -15.22 -17.64
C ASP A 98 2.47 -14.64 -16.23
N GLY A 99 1.20 -14.47 -15.82
CA GLY A 99 0.88 -13.95 -14.49
C GLY A 99 1.15 -12.45 -14.31
N SER A 100 1.61 -11.74 -15.35
CA SER A 100 1.80 -10.29 -15.36
C SER A 100 0.54 -9.51 -14.93
N LYS A 101 -0.67 -10.04 -15.16
CA LYS A 101 -1.93 -9.49 -14.63
C LYS A 101 -1.92 -9.40 -13.10
N VAL A 102 -1.43 -10.42 -12.41
CA VAL A 102 -1.37 -10.47 -10.95
C VAL A 102 -0.29 -9.52 -10.43
N LEU A 103 0.86 -9.44 -11.11
CA LEU A 103 1.96 -8.55 -10.73
C LEU A 103 1.63 -7.06 -10.95
N LYS A 104 0.86 -6.74 -12.01
CA LYS A 104 0.39 -5.38 -12.31
C LYS A 104 -0.71 -4.90 -11.35
N GLN A 105 -1.36 -5.81 -10.61
CA GLN A 105 -2.36 -5.41 -9.62
C GLN A 105 -1.71 -4.65 -8.46
N ARG A 106 -2.26 -3.47 -8.14
CA ARG A 106 -1.80 -2.67 -7.00
C ARG A 106 -2.16 -3.40 -5.70
N LEU A 107 -1.19 -3.53 -4.80
CA LEU A 107 -1.40 -4.13 -3.49
C LEU A 107 -2.40 -3.30 -2.66
N GLN A 108 -3.46 -3.95 -2.17
CA GLN A 108 -4.51 -3.32 -1.35
C GLN A 108 -4.30 -3.49 0.16
N GLY A 109 -3.23 -4.17 0.58
CA GLY A 109 -2.96 -4.51 1.98
C GLY A 109 -3.05 -3.33 2.96
N PRO A 110 -2.41 -2.17 2.69
CA PRO A 110 -2.50 -1.01 3.59
C PRO A 110 -3.92 -0.45 3.71
N ALA A 111 -4.71 -0.48 2.65
CA ALA A 111 -6.10 -0.02 2.68
C ALA A 111 -6.96 -0.97 3.53
N LEU A 112 -6.78 -2.28 3.36
CA LEU A 112 -7.50 -3.30 4.13
C LEU A 112 -7.18 -3.25 5.63
N LEU A 113 -5.91 -3.03 5.98
CA LEU A 113 -5.49 -2.93 7.39
C LEU A 113 -6.16 -1.73 8.09
N ARG A 114 -6.37 -0.63 7.36
CA ARG A 114 -6.94 0.61 7.89
C ARG A 114 -8.47 0.60 7.92
N TRP A 115 -9.14 -0.51 7.56
CA TRP A 115 -10.59 -0.59 7.47
C TRP A 115 -11.32 -0.15 8.75
N TYR A 116 -10.87 -0.62 9.92
CA TYR A 116 -11.42 -0.21 11.21
C TYR A 116 -10.68 0.99 11.83
N GLY A 117 -9.68 1.54 11.13
CA GLY A 117 -8.79 2.58 11.63
C GLY A 117 -7.72 2.06 12.60
N GLU A 118 -6.93 2.99 13.14
CA GLU A 118 -5.97 2.69 14.19
C GLU A 118 -6.70 2.42 15.51
N ARG A 119 -6.30 1.37 16.23
CA ARG A 119 -6.88 1.08 17.54
C ARG A 119 -6.46 2.17 18.52
N TYR A 120 -7.43 2.88 19.09
CA TYR A 120 -7.17 3.85 20.15
C TYR A 120 -6.50 3.18 21.34
N THR A 121 -5.60 3.93 22.00
CA THR A 121 -4.91 3.50 23.22
C THR A 121 -5.94 3.31 24.34
N SER A 122 -5.88 2.22 25.10
CA SER A 122 -6.79 1.95 26.22
C SER A 122 -6.60 2.97 27.36
N TRP A 123 -7.63 3.18 28.20
CA TRP A 123 -7.54 4.06 29.40
C TRP A 123 -6.33 3.74 30.27
N LYS A 124 -6.02 2.46 30.46
CA LYS A 124 -4.82 2.02 31.20
C LYS A 124 -3.53 2.55 30.57
N ALA A 125 -3.41 2.48 29.26
CA ALA A 125 -2.23 2.95 28.56
C ALA A 125 -2.16 4.49 28.50
N TRP A 126 -3.29 5.20 28.59
CA TRP A 126 -3.30 6.65 28.82
C TRP A 126 -2.79 7.02 30.21
N ASN A 127 -3.25 6.35 31.26
CA ASN A 127 -2.78 6.60 32.63
C ASN A 127 -1.28 6.26 32.80
N GLN A 128 -0.75 5.30 32.04
CA GLN A 128 0.68 5.03 31.99
C GLN A 128 1.47 6.13 31.28
N LYS A 129 0.93 6.71 30.20
CA LYS A 129 1.58 7.80 29.46
C LYS A 129 1.57 9.12 30.22
N PHE A 130 0.53 9.38 30.99
CA PHE A 130 0.33 10.63 31.74
C PHE A 130 0.06 10.32 33.21
N PRO A 131 1.10 10.00 34.00
CA PRO A 131 0.95 9.80 35.43
C PRO A 131 0.52 11.12 36.09
N GLY A 132 -0.71 11.17 36.61
CA GLY A 132 -1.26 12.35 37.29
C GLY A 132 -2.70 12.72 36.90
N LEU A 133 -3.19 12.27 35.73
CA LEU A 133 -4.58 12.52 35.31
C LEU A 133 -5.60 11.52 35.87
N ASP A 134 -5.14 10.35 36.33
CA ASP A 134 -5.94 9.21 36.82
C ASP A 134 -7.32 9.07 36.12
N LEU A 135 -7.28 8.90 34.79
CA LEU A 135 -8.49 8.85 33.99
C LEU A 135 -9.29 7.60 34.32
N VAL A 136 -10.60 7.81 34.51
CA VAL A 136 -11.56 6.77 34.83
C VAL A 136 -12.50 6.51 33.66
N ASP A 137 -12.72 5.24 33.34
CA ASP A 137 -13.77 4.82 32.41
C ASP A 137 -15.10 4.64 33.14
N LEU A 138 -16.04 5.55 32.91
CA LEU A 138 -17.36 5.56 33.55
C LEU A 138 -18.21 4.33 33.15
N GLN A 139 -18.09 3.86 31.91
CA GLN A 139 -18.84 2.67 31.46
C GLN A 139 -18.34 1.42 32.18
N GLU A 140 -17.02 1.31 32.35
CA GLU A 140 -16.42 0.21 33.08
C GLU A 140 -16.78 0.25 34.57
N GLN A 141 -16.80 1.43 35.20
CA GLN A 141 -17.25 1.57 36.58
C GLN A 141 -18.72 1.14 36.76
N GLN A 142 -19.60 1.55 35.85
CA GLN A 142 -21.00 1.11 35.87
C GLN A 142 -21.11 -0.41 35.74
N ARG A 143 -20.34 -1.01 34.82
CA ARG A 143 -20.31 -2.47 34.63
C ARG A 143 -19.89 -3.20 35.90
N LEU A 144 -18.94 -2.65 36.65
CA LEU A 144 -18.48 -3.20 37.93
C LEU A 144 -19.56 -3.08 39.02
N ALA A 145 -20.21 -1.93 39.14
CA ALA A 145 -21.33 -1.74 40.06
C ALA A 145 -22.49 -2.71 39.78
N ASP A 146 -22.83 -2.92 38.50
CA ASP A 146 -23.85 -3.88 38.07
C ASP A 146 -23.48 -5.33 38.39
N LEU A 147 -22.18 -5.67 38.30
CA LEU A 147 -21.68 -6.98 38.70
C LEU A 147 -21.80 -7.19 40.22
N ASP A 148 -21.46 -6.18 41.02
CA ASP A 148 -21.55 -6.27 42.47
C ASP A 148 -23.01 -6.35 42.94
N ALA A 149 -23.91 -5.60 42.31
CA ALA A 149 -25.35 -5.75 42.54
C ALA A 149 -25.85 -7.17 42.20
N ARG A 150 -25.38 -7.76 41.09
CA ARG A 150 -25.71 -9.16 40.71
C ARG A 150 -25.14 -10.18 41.67
N ARG A 151 -23.91 -9.98 42.16
CA ARG A 151 -23.27 -10.83 43.18
C ARG A 151 -24.08 -10.81 44.48
N LYS A 152 -24.50 -9.64 44.96
CA LYS A 152 -25.35 -9.48 46.14
C LYS A 152 -26.67 -10.26 46.02
N ARG A 153 -27.26 -10.33 44.82
CA ARG A 153 -28.48 -11.11 44.55
C ARG A 153 -28.25 -12.61 44.29
N GLY A 154 -27.00 -13.08 44.29
CA GLY A 154 -26.67 -14.45 43.91
C GLY A 154 -26.97 -14.77 42.43
N LYS A 155 -27.08 -13.74 41.57
CA LYS A 155 -27.35 -13.86 40.13
C LYS A 155 -26.09 -13.63 39.29
N VAL A 156 -24.92 -13.88 39.87
CA VAL A 156 -23.65 -13.82 39.14
C VAL A 156 -23.51 -15.04 38.25
N THR A 157 -22.84 -14.87 37.11
CA THR A 157 -22.45 -15.98 36.25
C THR A 157 -21.63 -16.98 37.08
N PRO A 158 -21.97 -18.29 37.06
CA PRO A 158 -21.19 -19.29 37.78
C PRO A 158 -19.76 -19.33 37.26
N LYS A 159 -18.84 -19.79 38.10
CA LYS A 159 -17.43 -19.98 37.70
C LYS A 159 -17.37 -20.88 36.47
N LYS A 160 -16.57 -20.49 35.48
CA LYS A 160 -16.36 -21.26 34.24
C LYS A 160 -16.05 -22.72 34.57
N GLY A 161 -16.74 -23.66 33.92
CA GLY A 161 -16.60 -25.10 34.17
C GLY A 161 -17.36 -25.64 35.39
N GLN A 162 -17.92 -24.76 36.24
CA GLN A 162 -18.73 -25.11 37.41
C GLN A 162 -20.21 -24.71 37.23
N GLY A 163 -20.68 -24.73 35.99
CA GLY A 163 -22.09 -24.50 35.69
C GLY A 163 -22.95 -25.69 36.13
N ARG A 164 -24.26 -25.46 36.24
CA ARG A 164 -25.25 -26.46 36.67
C ARG A 164 -25.06 -27.84 36.04
N ARG A 165 -24.83 -27.90 34.72
CA ARG A 165 -24.60 -29.16 33.99
C ARG A 165 -23.37 -29.93 34.48
N ALA A 166 -22.27 -29.23 34.77
CA ALA A 166 -21.05 -29.84 35.28
C ALA A 166 -21.24 -30.36 36.71
N THR A 167 -22.00 -29.64 37.54
CA THR A 167 -22.35 -30.08 38.89
C THR A 167 -23.27 -31.30 38.88
N MET A 168 -24.24 -31.36 37.95
CA MET A 168 -25.18 -32.50 37.84
C MET A 168 -24.51 -33.78 37.32
N LYS A 169 -23.49 -33.69 36.45
CA LYS A 169 -22.76 -34.88 35.95
C LYS A 169 -21.92 -35.57 37.03
N LYS A 170 -21.55 -34.84 38.09
CA LYS A 170 -20.66 -35.33 39.15
C LYS A 170 -21.43 -35.96 40.32
N LYS A 171 -22.76 -35.95 40.27
CA LYS A 171 -23.68 -36.47 41.29
C LYS A 171 -24.43 -37.65 40.70
#